data_AF-A0AAW2VXS1-F1
#
_entry.id   AF-A0AAW2VXS1-F1
#
_cell.length_a   1.000
_cell.length_b   1.000
_cell.length_c   1.000
_cell.angle_alpha   90.00
_cell.angle_beta   90.00
_cell.angle_gamma   90.00
#
_symmetry.space_group_name_H-M   'P 1'
#
loop_
_entity.id
_entity.type
_entity.pdbx_description
1 polymer ?
#
loop_
_entity_poly.entity_id
_entity_poly.type
_entity_poly.pdbx_seq_one_letter_code
_entity_poly.pdbx_strand_id
1 'polypeptide(L)'
;MVTNTTTLEEQIANLTRAIEGLVKHVQEQDSHISKLMNKINNTDASHVVGKQAKAHDEAETCLKQQPNEREKSSTKELQVSSERLIPVDQLKEFIIGTIQNKLGGSSKSSMTYTKPYTQRIDNLEMPVGYQPPKFQ
;
A
#
# COMPACT_ATOMS: atom_id res chain seq x y z
N MET A 1 8.37 36.28 48.52
CA MET A 1 7.83 35.35 47.51
C MET A 1 6.55 35.96 47.00
N VAL A 2 6.50 36.40 45.74
CA VAL A 2 5.30 37.00 45.14
C VAL A 2 4.50 35.85 44.52
N THR A 3 3.29 35.60 45.04
CA THR A 3 2.36 34.61 44.50
C THR A 3 1.56 35.25 43.37
N ASN A 4 1.88 34.90 42.13
CA ASN A 4 1.07 35.25 40.96
C ASN A 4 -0.13 34.28 40.89
N THR A 5 -1.17 34.52 41.67
CA THR A 5 -2.44 33.79 41.52
C THR A 5 -3.28 34.51 40.45
N THR A 6 -3.20 34.05 39.20
CA THR A 6 -4.11 34.52 38.13
C THR A 6 -5.55 34.27 38.57
N THR A 7 -6.38 35.30 38.53
CA THR A 7 -7.78 35.22 38.99
C THR A 7 -8.61 34.35 38.06
N LEU A 8 -9.72 33.78 38.55
CA LEU A 8 -10.61 32.92 37.75
C LEU A 8 -11.09 33.63 36.46
N GLU A 9 -11.36 34.93 36.54
CA GLU A 9 -11.75 35.77 35.41
C GLU A 9 -10.66 35.84 34.34
N GLU A 10 -9.40 35.92 34.75
CA GLU A 10 -8.26 35.93 33.83
C GLU A 10 -8.10 34.58 33.12
N GLN A 11 -8.34 33.46 33.82
CA GLN A 11 -8.36 32.14 33.18
C GLN A 11 -9.48 32.01 32.14
N ILE A 12 -10.68 32.51 32.45
CA ILE A 12 -11.80 32.51 31.51
C ILE A 12 -11.46 33.36 30.29
N ALA A 13 -10.93 34.57 30.48
CA ALA A 13 -10.52 35.45 29.38
C ALA A 13 -9.44 34.81 28.49
N ASN A 14 -8.48 34.10 29.08
CA ASN A 14 -7.43 33.37 28.35
C ASN A 14 -8.01 32.22 27.52
N LEU A 15 -8.93 31.44 28.09
CA LEU A 15 -9.62 30.35 27.37
C LEU A 15 -10.48 30.89 26.23
N THR A 16 -11.24 31.97 26.46
CA THR A 16 -12.04 32.62 25.42
C THR A 16 -11.18 33.08 24.26
N ARG A 17 -10.03 33.72 24.55
CA ARG A 17 -9.08 34.17 23.52
C ARG A 17 -8.47 32.99 22.75
N ALA A 18 -8.14 31.89 23.45
CA ALA A 18 -7.59 30.69 22.81
C ALA A 18 -8.61 30.06 21.85
N ILE A 19 -9.88 29.97 22.26
CA ILE A 19 -10.96 29.44 21.42
C ILE A 19 -11.17 30.34 20.19
N GLU A 20 -11.21 31.66 20.36
CA GLU A 20 -11.34 32.60 19.24
C GLU A 20 -10.18 32.44 18.23
N GLY A 21 -8.95 32.27 18.73
CA GLY A 21 -7.78 31.99 17.90
C GLY A 21 -7.91 30.70 17.10
N LEU A 22 -8.37 29.61 17.75
CA LEU A 22 -8.63 28.33 17.08
C LEU A 22 -9.71 28.46 16.00
N VAL A 23 -10.81 29.17 16.29
CA VAL A 23 -11.91 29.38 15.33
C VAL A 23 -11.40 30.09 14.08
N LYS A 24 -10.59 31.14 14.23
CA LYS A 24 -9.97 31.86 13.10
C LYS A 24 -9.06 30.94 12.27
N HIS A 25 -8.25 30.12 12.94
CA HIS A 25 -7.35 29.19 12.26
C HIS A 25 -8.10 28.13 11.44
N VAL A 26 -9.16 27.54 12.01
CA VAL A 26 -10.01 26.57 11.31
C VAL A 26 -10.66 27.21 10.08
N GLN A 27 -11.20 28.42 10.22
CA GLN A 27 -11.81 29.15 9.10
C GLN A 27 -10.79 29.44 7.97
N GLU A 28 -9.55 29.78 8.31
CA GLU A 28 -8.50 29.99 7.32
C GLU A 28 -8.11 28.69 6.60
N GLN A 29 -8.01 27.58 7.32
CA GLN A 29 -7.78 26.26 6.72
C GLN A 29 -8.92 25.85 5.77
N ASP A 30 -10.18 26.09 6.15
CA ASP A 30 -11.35 25.81 5.30
C ASP A 30 -11.34 26.65 4.01
N SER A 31 -10.88 27.90 4.09
CA SER A 31 -10.68 28.75 2.91
C SER A 31 -9.59 28.18 1.99
N HIS A 32 -8.48 27.72 2.56
CA HIS A 32 -7.39 27.09 1.81
C HIS A 32 -7.83 25.79 1.14
N ILE A 33 -8.59 24.95 1.84
CA ILE A 33 -9.18 23.71 1.30
C ILE A 33 -10.11 24.04 0.13
N SER A 34 -10.99 25.03 0.30
CA SER A 34 -11.90 25.47 -0.76
C SER A 34 -11.15 25.95 -2.01
N LYS A 35 -10.04 26.69 -1.83
CA LYS A 35 -9.17 27.14 -2.92
C LYS A 35 -8.49 25.97 -3.63
N LEU A 36 -8.03 24.96 -2.89
CA LEU A 36 -7.40 23.76 -3.46
C LEU A 36 -8.43 22.90 -4.21
N MET A 37 -9.62 22.71 -3.65
CA MET A 37 -10.71 21.95 -4.24
C MET A 37 -11.18 22.57 -5.56
N ASN A 38 -11.30 23.90 -5.62
CA ASN A 38 -11.60 24.60 -6.87
C ASN A 38 -10.50 24.38 -7.92
N LYS A 39 -9.21 24.37 -7.55
CA LYS A 39 -8.13 24.10 -8.51
C LYS A 39 -8.26 22.70 -9.12
N ILE A 40 -8.53 21.69 -8.29
CA ILE A 40 -8.67 20.29 -8.72
C ILE A 40 -9.85 20.15 -9.71
N ASN A 41 -11.01 20.72 -9.39
CA ASN A 41 -12.19 20.64 -10.27
C ASN A 41 -11.97 21.35 -11.62
N ASN A 42 -11.23 22.47 -11.62
CA ASN A 42 -10.89 23.17 -12.86
C ASN A 42 -9.86 22.39 -13.70
N THR A 43 -8.92 21.67 -13.07
CA THR A 43 -7.96 20.83 -13.80
C THR A 43 -8.59 19.58 -14.41
N ASP A 44 -9.58 18.98 -13.75
CA ASP A 44 -10.25 17.77 -14.25
C ASP A 44 -11.18 18.08 -15.44
N ALA A 45 -11.77 19.28 -15.47
CA ALA A 45 -12.55 19.76 -16.62
C ALA A 45 -11.68 20.09 -17.86
N SER A 46 -10.39 20.39 -17.67
CA SER A 46 -9.47 20.75 -18.76
C SER A 46 -8.72 19.54 -19.35
N HIS A 47 -8.76 18.36 -18.73
CA HIS A 47 -8.00 17.18 -19.19
C HIS A 47 -8.73 16.35 -20.27
N VAL A 48 -9.85 16.82 -20.85
CA VAL A 48 -10.54 16.08 -21.93
C VAL A 48 -10.07 16.49 -23.34
N VAL A 49 -9.28 17.56 -23.51
CA VAL A 49 -8.86 17.99 -24.86
C VAL A 49 -7.39 18.42 -24.89
N GLY A 50 -6.54 17.62 -25.54
CA GLY A 50 -5.35 18.17 -26.22
C GLY A 50 -4.03 17.39 -26.13
N LYS A 51 -3.88 16.40 -27.03
CA LYS A 51 -2.69 16.10 -27.85
C LYS A 51 -1.25 16.30 -27.30
N GLN A 52 -0.56 15.16 -27.23
CA GLN A 52 0.66 14.80 -28.00
C GLN A 52 1.92 15.69 -27.98
N ALA A 53 3.04 14.99 -27.69
CA ALA A 53 4.45 15.25 -28.00
C ALA A 53 5.26 16.22 -27.11
N LYS A 54 6.28 15.70 -26.43
CA LYS A 54 7.66 15.66 -26.96
C LYS A 54 8.61 14.84 -26.08
N ALA A 55 9.51 14.13 -26.75
CA ALA A 55 10.64 13.42 -26.21
C ALA A 55 11.78 14.39 -25.82
N HIS A 56 12.54 14.00 -24.80
CA HIS A 56 13.99 14.21 -24.56
C HIS A 56 14.25 13.65 -23.14
N ASP A 57 15.41 13.18 -22.71
CA ASP A 57 16.68 12.67 -23.26
C ASP A 57 17.59 12.63 -22.02
N GLU A 58 18.50 11.65 -21.99
CA GLU A 58 19.70 11.52 -21.14
C GLU A 58 19.73 12.09 -19.71
N ALA A 59 20.01 11.23 -18.73
CA ALA A 59 21.27 11.32 -17.98
C ALA A 59 21.45 10.13 -17.03
N GLU A 60 22.62 9.52 -17.19
CA GLU A 60 23.20 8.46 -16.41
C GLU A 60 23.38 8.86 -14.93
N THR A 61 23.42 7.89 -14.02
CA THR A 61 24.61 7.69 -13.17
C THR A 61 24.47 6.43 -12.30
N CYS A 62 25.45 5.56 -12.55
CA CYS A 62 25.85 4.38 -11.83
C CYS A 62 26.13 4.65 -10.34
N LEU A 63 25.63 3.81 -9.43
CA LEU A 63 26.37 3.41 -8.22
C LEU A 63 26.07 1.94 -7.85
N LYS A 64 26.99 1.08 -8.28
CA LYS A 64 27.46 -0.22 -7.77
C LYS A 64 26.69 -0.96 -6.66
N GLN A 65 26.42 -2.24 -6.99
CA GLN A 65 26.30 -3.43 -6.13
C GLN A 65 27.40 -3.49 -5.04
N GLN A 66 27.17 -4.03 -3.84
CA GLN A 66 27.06 -5.47 -3.53
C GLN A 66 26.64 -5.72 -2.05
N PRO A 67 26.34 -6.99 -1.65
CA PRO A 67 25.35 -7.34 -0.63
C PRO A 67 25.97 -7.77 0.71
N ASN A 68 25.15 -7.84 1.75
CA ASN A 68 25.41 -8.77 2.84
C ASN A 68 24.14 -9.45 3.31
N GLU A 69 24.21 -10.76 3.34
CA GLU A 69 23.18 -11.71 3.70
C GLU A 69 22.81 -11.55 5.19
N ARG A 70 21.51 -11.42 5.46
CA ARG A 70 20.90 -12.08 6.61
C ARG A 70 19.39 -12.12 6.44
N GLU A 71 18.90 -13.35 6.45
CA GLU A 71 17.51 -13.73 6.55
C GLU A 71 16.79 -12.92 7.64
N LYS A 72 15.97 -11.98 7.20
CA LYS A 72 14.81 -11.51 7.95
C LYS A 72 13.72 -11.38 6.92
N SER A 73 12.56 -11.97 7.21
CA SER A 73 11.31 -11.72 6.49
C SER A 73 11.06 -10.21 6.46
N SER A 74 11.62 -9.53 5.46
CA SER A 74 11.47 -8.12 5.26
C SER A 74 10.16 -7.96 4.53
N THR A 75 9.08 -7.82 5.30
CA THR A 75 7.97 -6.99 4.87
C THR A 75 8.60 -5.64 4.52
N LYS A 76 8.81 -5.38 3.22
CA LYS A 76 9.23 -4.08 2.72
C LYS A 76 8.13 -3.11 3.13
N GLU A 77 8.29 -2.48 4.29
CA GLU A 77 7.36 -1.46 4.74
C GLU A 77 7.43 -0.31 3.74
N LEU A 78 6.26 0.05 3.24
CA LEU A 78 6.12 1.05 2.20
C LEU A 78 6.45 2.39 2.84
N GLN A 79 7.61 2.97 2.51
CA GLN A 79 8.01 4.27 3.02
C GLN A 79 7.12 5.33 2.39
N VAL A 80 6.05 5.67 3.10
CA VAL A 80 5.18 6.80 2.76
C VAL A 80 5.89 8.07 3.20
N SER A 81 6.35 8.85 2.22
CA SER A 81 6.92 10.18 2.47
C SER A 81 5.89 11.10 3.13
N SER A 82 6.34 12.10 3.91
CA SER A 82 5.49 13.06 4.63
C SER A 82 4.50 13.84 3.75
N GLU A 83 4.67 13.81 2.43
CA GLU A 83 3.73 14.36 1.43
C GLU A 83 2.49 13.46 1.17
N ARG A 84 2.39 12.28 1.82
CA ARG A 84 1.27 11.31 1.68
C ARG A 84 0.99 10.90 0.22
N LEU A 85 1.99 10.91 -0.65
CA LEU A 85 1.88 10.39 -2.00
C LEU A 85 2.89 9.27 -2.20
N ILE A 86 2.42 8.15 -2.72
CA ILE A 86 3.26 7.02 -3.12
C ILE A 86 3.51 7.19 -4.62
N PRO A 87 4.78 7.33 -5.06
CA PRO A 87 5.11 7.35 -6.48
C PRO A 87 4.58 6.11 -7.19
N VAL A 88 4.00 6.29 -8.38
CA VAL A 88 3.38 5.21 -9.17
C VAL A 88 4.38 4.08 -9.44
N ASP A 89 5.63 4.42 -9.73
CA ASP A 89 6.68 3.44 -9.98
C ASP A 89 7.00 2.60 -8.74
N GLN A 90 7.04 3.23 -7.56
CA GLN A 90 7.28 2.51 -6.29
C GLN A 90 6.13 1.55 -5.97
N LEU A 91 4.89 1.97 -6.22
CA LEU A 91 3.71 1.12 -6.05
C LEU A 91 3.74 -0.07 -7.02
N LYS A 92 4.07 0.18 -8.29
CA LYS A 92 4.19 -0.85 -9.31
C LYS A 92 5.25 -1.89 -8.93
N GLU A 93 6.45 -1.45 -8.53
CA GLU A 93 7.52 -2.35 -8.09
C GLU A 93 7.15 -3.16 -6.84
N PHE A 94 6.44 -2.53 -5.90
CA PHE A 94 5.93 -3.22 -4.72
C PHE A 94 4.91 -4.30 -5.07
N ILE A 95 3.96 -4.01 -5.96
CA ILE A 95 2.95 -4.97 -6.42
C ILE A 95 3.63 -6.14 -7.16
N ILE A 96 4.53 -5.84 -8.12
CA ILE A 96 5.25 -6.86 -8.89
C ILE A 96 6.07 -7.75 -7.95
N GLY A 97 6.86 -7.15 -7.06
CA GLY A 97 7.69 -7.89 -6.11
C GLY A 97 6.86 -8.75 -5.14
N THR A 98 5.69 -8.26 -4.72
CA THR A 98 4.79 -9.02 -3.85
C THR A 98 4.20 -10.23 -4.59
N ILE A 99 3.70 -10.04 -5.81
CA ILE A 99 3.15 -11.13 -6.63
C ILE A 99 4.24 -12.17 -6.91
N GLN A 100 5.43 -11.75 -7.32
CA GLN A 100 6.55 -12.65 -7.59
C GLN A 100 7.02 -13.39 -6.35
N ASN A 101 7.02 -12.76 -5.17
CA ASN A 101 7.37 -13.45 -3.93
C ASN A 101 6.33 -14.53 -3.58
N LYS A 102 5.03 -14.23 -3.74
CA LYS A 102 3.94 -15.16 -3.44
C LYS A 102 3.82 -16.30 -4.47
N LEU A 103 4.12 -16.02 -5.74
CA LEU A 103 3.98 -16.97 -6.83
C LEU A 103 5.29 -17.69 -7.17
N GLY A 104 6.41 -16.97 -7.20
CA GLY A 104 7.74 -17.47 -7.58
C GLY A 104 8.50 -18.15 -6.45
N GLY A 105 8.17 -17.89 -5.17
CA GLY A 105 8.74 -18.62 -4.03
C GLY A 105 8.16 -20.03 -3.85
N SER A 106 7.00 -20.31 -4.45
CA SER A 106 6.35 -21.61 -4.41
C SER A 106 6.31 -22.23 -5.81
N SER A 107 7.46 -22.71 -6.27
CA SER A 107 7.50 -23.72 -7.35
C SER A 107 6.88 -25.06 -6.92
N LYS A 108 6.34 -25.13 -5.69
CA LYS A 108 5.53 -26.24 -5.23
C LYS A 108 4.23 -26.16 -6.00
N SER A 109 4.06 -27.14 -6.90
CA SER A 109 2.81 -27.62 -7.47
C SER A 109 1.62 -26.91 -6.88
N SER A 110 0.81 -26.24 -7.71
CA SER A 110 -0.59 -25.94 -7.38
C SER A 110 -1.07 -27.06 -6.48
N MET A 111 -1.26 -26.77 -5.18
CA MET A 111 -1.72 -27.78 -4.25
C MET A 111 -3.20 -27.92 -4.55
N THR A 112 -3.50 -28.47 -5.73
CA THR A 112 -4.81 -29.00 -6.07
C THR A 112 -5.14 -29.93 -4.92
N TYR A 113 -6.23 -29.62 -4.23
CA TYR A 113 -6.72 -30.39 -3.11
C TYR A 113 -6.67 -31.89 -3.44
N THR A 114 -5.71 -32.60 -2.85
CA THR A 114 -5.64 -34.05 -2.97
C THR A 114 -6.66 -34.62 -2.01
N LYS A 115 -7.63 -35.35 -2.55
CA LYS A 115 -8.66 -36.02 -1.74
C LYS A 115 -7.97 -37.01 -0.79
N PRO A 116 -8.40 -37.12 0.48
CA PRO A 116 -7.75 -37.99 1.47
C PRO A 116 -7.82 -39.48 1.12
N TYR A 117 -8.66 -39.85 0.15
CA TYR A 117 -8.83 -41.21 -0.33
C TYR A 117 -8.09 -41.52 -1.63
N THR A 118 -7.45 -40.54 -2.29
CA THR A 118 -6.71 -40.78 -3.55
C THR A 118 -5.68 -41.89 -3.37
N GLN A 119 -4.83 -41.78 -2.35
CA GLN A 119 -3.82 -42.80 -2.08
C GLN A 119 -4.41 -44.17 -1.69
N ARG A 120 -5.61 -44.20 -1.07
CA ARG A 120 -6.29 -45.46 -0.76
C ARG A 120 -6.81 -46.14 -2.03
N ILE A 121 -7.23 -45.37 -3.03
CA ILE A 121 -7.70 -45.88 -4.33
C ILE A 121 -6.52 -46.39 -5.15
N ASP A 122 -5.42 -45.64 -5.20
CA ASP A 122 -4.20 -46.06 -5.91
C ASP A 122 -3.66 -47.39 -5.35
N ASN A 123 -3.76 -47.58 -4.03
CA ASN A 123 -3.38 -48.84 -3.38
C ASN A 123 -4.36 -50.00 -3.66
N LEU A 124 -5.58 -49.73 -4.12
CA LEU A 124 -6.56 -50.72 -4.55
C LEU A 124 -6.50 -50.97 -6.07
N GLU A 125 -5.57 -50.33 -6.78
CA GLU A 125 -5.41 -50.50 -8.21
C GLU A 125 -5.12 -51.98 -8.52
N MET A 126 -5.95 -52.56 -9.38
CA MET A 126 -5.82 -53.96 -9.76
C MET A 126 -4.61 -54.11 -10.69
N PRO A 127 -3.80 -55.17 -10.52
CA PRO A 127 -2.62 -55.38 -11.35
C PRO A 127 -3.01 -55.55 -12.82
N VAL A 128 -2.09 -55.14 -13.70
CA VAL A 128 -2.23 -55.35 -15.13
C VAL A 128 -2.41 -56.85 -15.40
N GLY A 129 -3.55 -57.22 -15.99
CA GLY A 129 -3.91 -58.62 -16.24
C GLY A 129 -4.84 -59.24 -15.19
N TYR A 130 -5.40 -58.47 -14.25
CA TYR A 130 -6.46 -58.96 -13.38
C TYR A 130 -7.66 -59.45 -14.19
N GLN A 131 -8.04 -60.72 -13.98
CA GLN A 131 -9.24 -61.31 -14.54
C GLN A 131 -10.30 -61.46 -13.43
N PRO A 132 -11.42 -60.72 -13.50
CA PRO A 132 -12.49 -60.85 -12.51
C PRO A 132 -13.06 -62.28 -12.44
N PRO A 133 -13.44 -62.77 -11.25
CA PRO A 133 -14.08 -64.06 -11.09
C PRO A 133 -15.37 -64.15 -11.91
N LYS A 134 -15.63 -65.32 -12.50
CA LYS A 134 -16.90 -65.59 -13.16
C LYS A 134 -17.96 -65.87 -12.09
N PHE A 135 -19.09 -65.20 -12.18
CA PHE A 135 -20.24 -65.49 -11.33
C PHE A 135 -20.79 -66.89 -11.67
N GLN A 136 -21.16 -67.65 -10.63
CA GLN A 136 -21.81 -68.96 -10.75
C GLN A 136 -23.30 -68.80 -11.07
#